data_AF-A0A9N9AT02-F1
#
_entry.id   AF-A0A9N9AT02-F1
#
_cell.length_a   1.000
_cell.length_b   1.000
_cell.length_c   1.000
_cell.angle_alpha   90.00
_cell.angle_beta   90.00
_cell.angle_gamma   90.00
#
_symmetry.space_group_name_H-M   'P 1'
#
loop_
_entity.id
_entity.type
_entity.pdbx_description
1 polymer ?
#
loop_
_entity_poly.entity_id
_entity_poly.type
_entity_poly.pdbx_seq_one_letter_code
_entity_poly.pdbx_strand_id
1 'polypeptide(L)'
;MGFPPDKQALLNVLRARALKVTKGAGLQPAMDWLIAHPGELEDEPVGQTLGERPAGESIGSTSEDQDEQTAQSLQCNDCQKLLRDELTEAKNQMEEKEMQKLLMAKKKEKEDDKIAKAKIKAQIEADKKERAAKREAAKQAIQVQKQEEAAAEAAAALAASKKEYTETRLQVRLLYTY
;
A
#
# COMPACT_ATOMS: atom_id res chain seq x y z
N MET A 1 3.56 -23.47 -23.49
CA MET A 1 3.78 -22.23 -22.71
C MET A 1 2.66 -22.15 -21.67
N GLY A 2 2.96 -22.42 -20.40
CA GLY A 2 1.95 -22.41 -19.33
C GLY A 2 1.75 -20.99 -18.79
N PHE A 3 0.52 -20.48 -18.85
CA PHE A 3 0.13 -19.28 -18.10
C PHE A 3 0.11 -19.66 -16.60
N PRO A 4 0.59 -18.81 -15.68
CA PRO A 4 0.72 -19.18 -14.27
C PRO A 4 -0.63 -19.55 -13.65
N PRO A 5 -0.69 -20.61 -12.82
CA PRO A 5 -1.93 -21.23 -12.37
C PRO A 5 -2.85 -20.24 -11.64
N ASP A 6 -2.28 -19.34 -10.84
CA ASP A 6 -3.03 -18.35 -10.06
C ASP A 6 -3.82 -17.38 -10.97
N LYS A 7 -3.19 -16.91 -12.05
CA LYS A 7 -3.87 -16.05 -13.03
C LYS A 7 -4.88 -16.85 -13.87
N GLN A 8 -4.59 -18.12 -14.13
CA GLN A 8 -5.51 -19.03 -14.82
C GLN A 8 -6.78 -19.27 -13.99
N ALA A 9 -6.64 -19.44 -12.68
CA ALA A 9 -7.75 -19.55 -11.73
C ALA A 9 -8.60 -18.26 -11.71
N LEU A 10 -7.97 -17.09 -11.63
CA LEU A 10 -8.67 -15.80 -11.69
C LEU A 10 -9.47 -15.63 -12.98
N LEU A 11 -8.88 -15.95 -14.15
CA LEU A 11 -9.60 -15.90 -15.43
C LEU A 11 -10.79 -16.86 -15.48
N ASN A 12 -10.68 -18.05 -14.87
CA ASN A 12 -11.78 -19.01 -14.81
C ASN A 12 -12.92 -18.53 -13.91
N VAL A 13 -12.61 -17.93 -12.75
CA VAL A 13 -13.61 -17.32 -11.85
C VAL A 13 -14.31 -16.15 -12.53
N LEU A 14 -13.56 -15.27 -13.18
CA LEU A 14 -14.06 -14.11 -13.92
C LEU A 14 -15.03 -14.53 -15.04
N ARG A 15 -14.64 -15.56 -15.81
CA ARG A 15 -15.47 -16.16 -16.88
C ARG A 15 -16.74 -16.81 -16.32
N ALA A 16 -16.65 -17.50 -15.19
CA ALA A 16 -17.81 -18.12 -14.53
C ALA A 16 -18.82 -17.07 -14.02
N ARG A 17 -18.35 -15.96 -13.43
CA ARG A 17 -19.21 -14.82 -13.01
C ARG A 17 -19.95 -14.23 -14.22
N ALA A 18 -19.23 -13.94 -15.30
CA ALA A 18 -19.81 -13.39 -16.52
C ALA A 18 -20.87 -14.33 -17.14
N LEU A 19 -20.59 -15.63 -17.26
CA LEU A 19 -21.56 -16.62 -17.76
C LEU A 19 -22.80 -16.78 -16.86
N LYS A 20 -22.65 -16.57 -15.55
CA LYS A 20 -23.75 -16.62 -14.59
C LYS A 20 -24.65 -15.39 -14.70
N VAL A 21 -24.08 -14.20 -14.88
CA VAL A 21 -24.82 -12.95 -15.13
C VAL A 21 -25.56 -13.00 -16.47
N THR A 22 -24.92 -13.51 -17.53
CA THR A 22 -25.55 -13.67 -18.85
C THR A 22 -26.48 -14.88 -18.96
N LYS A 23 -26.75 -15.59 -17.85
CA LYS A 23 -27.63 -16.78 -17.78
C LYS A 23 -27.29 -17.85 -18.84
N GLY A 24 -26.01 -18.00 -19.17
CA GLY A 24 -25.55 -18.95 -20.18
C GLY A 24 -25.75 -18.53 -21.64
N ALA A 25 -26.05 -17.25 -21.94
CA ALA A 25 -26.27 -16.74 -23.31
C ALA A 25 -25.03 -16.75 -24.24
N GLY A 26 -23.97 -17.47 -23.90
CA GLY A 26 -22.77 -17.66 -24.71
C GLY A 26 -21.58 -16.77 -24.35
N LEU A 27 -20.48 -16.95 -25.09
CA LEU A 27 -19.18 -16.35 -24.77
C LEU A 27 -19.11 -14.85 -25.07
N GLN A 28 -19.73 -14.38 -26.16
CA GLN A 28 -19.68 -12.97 -26.55
C GLN A 28 -20.39 -12.04 -25.56
N PRO A 29 -21.66 -12.28 -25.16
CA PRO A 29 -22.30 -11.47 -24.12
C PRO A 29 -21.53 -11.48 -22.79
N ALA A 30 -20.89 -12.60 -22.45
CA ALA A 30 -20.05 -12.70 -21.26
C ALA A 30 -18.78 -11.85 -21.38
N MET A 31 -18.14 -11.78 -22.56
CA MET A 31 -17.00 -10.89 -22.78
C MET A 31 -17.40 -9.42 -22.83
N ASP A 32 -18.50 -9.06 -23.47
CA ASP A 32 -19.00 -7.67 -23.50
C ASP A 32 -19.35 -7.20 -22.08
N TRP A 33 -19.91 -8.08 -21.24
CA TRP A 33 -20.13 -7.80 -19.82
C TRP A 33 -18.81 -7.54 -19.07
N LEU A 34 -17.76 -8.33 -19.31
CA LEU A 34 -16.43 -8.12 -18.70
C LEU A 34 -15.74 -6.83 -19.16
N ILE A 35 -15.96 -6.41 -20.41
CA ILE A 35 -15.44 -5.15 -20.95
C ILE A 35 -16.21 -3.95 -20.38
N ALA A 36 -17.51 -4.12 -20.09
CA ALA A 36 -18.34 -3.10 -19.45
C ALA A 36 -18.16 -3.00 -17.93
N HIS A 37 -17.72 -4.08 -17.26
CA HIS A 37 -17.52 -4.17 -15.81
C HIS A 37 -16.05 -4.48 -15.43
N PRO A 38 -15.04 -3.73 -15.93
CA PRO A 38 -13.63 -4.08 -15.76
C PRO A 38 -13.07 -3.79 -14.35
N GLY A 39 -13.82 -3.07 -13.51
CA GLY A 39 -13.41 -2.68 -12.14
C GLY A 39 -14.04 -3.49 -11.01
N GLU A 40 -15.07 -4.30 -11.28
CA GLU A 40 -15.84 -5.04 -10.26
C GLU A 40 -15.12 -6.32 -9.73
N LEU A 41 -13.78 -6.30 -9.76
CA LEU A 41 -12.90 -7.37 -9.30
C LEU A 41 -12.20 -7.04 -7.97
N GLU A 42 -12.15 -5.76 -7.58
CA GLU A 42 -11.47 -5.32 -6.34
C GLU A 42 -12.44 -5.02 -5.18
N ASP A 43 -13.73 -4.78 -5.47
CA ASP A 43 -14.76 -4.36 -4.49
C ASP A 43 -15.87 -5.42 -4.27
N GLU A 44 -15.54 -6.66 -3.89
CA GLU A 44 -16.49 -7.53 -3.14
C GLU A 44 -15.73 -8.57 -2.27
N PRO A 45 -16.23 -8.91 -1.06
CA PRO A 45 -15.49 -9.69 -0.07
C PRO A 45 -15.40 -11.19 -0.41
N VAL A 46 -14.20 -11.76 -0.25
CA VAL A 46 -13.99 -13.21 -0.22
C VAL A 46 -14.57 -13.78 1.08
N GLY A 47 -15.88 -14.07 1.09
CA GLY A 47 -16.57 -14.59 2.25
C GLY A 47 -17.88 -15.29 1.90
N GLN A 48 -17.84 -16.63 1.90
CA GLN A 48 -19.00 -17.53 1.73
C GLN A 48 -19.57 -17.49 0.29
N THR A 49 -19.98 -18.58 -0.35
CA THR A 49 -20.77 -19.71 0.16
C THR A 49 -20.18 -21.08 -0.23
N LEU A 50 -20.07 -21.98 0.73
CA LEU A 50 -19.73 -23.38 0.50
C LEU A 50 -20.98 -24.24 0.69
N GLY A 51 -21.60 -24.62 -0.43
CA GLY A 51 -22.78 -25.49 -0.44
C GLY A 51 -23.80 -25.11 -1.52
N GLU A 52 -23.78 -25.84 -2.65
CA GLU A 52 -24.93 -26.66 -3.08
C GLU A 52 -24.56 -27.52 -4.29
N ARG A 53 -25.16 -28.71 -4.36
CA ARG A 53 -25.00 -29.68 -5.45
C ARG A 53 -26.00 -29.35 -6.57
N PRO A 54 -25.67 -29.62 -7.85
CA PRO A 54 -26.58 -29.34 -8.96
C PRO A 54 -27.78 -30.30 -8.96
N ALA A 55 -28.94 -29.77 -9.39
CA ALA A 55 -30.16 -30.54 -9.60
C ALA A 55 -30.48 -30.69 -11.11
N GLY A 56 -31.06 -31.85 -11.44
CA GLY A 56 -31.65 -32.29 -12.70
C GLY A 56 -31.86 -33.82 -12.58
N GLU A 57 -32.97 -34.47 -12.98
CA GLU A 57 -34.22 -34.09 -13.66
C GLU A 57 -35.30 -35.17 -13.33
N SER A 58 -36.63 -35.00 -13.47
CA SER A 58 -37.49 -33.79 -13.55
C SER A 58 -38.97 -34.20 -13.28
N ILE A 59 -39.89 -34.07 -14.25
CA ILE A 59 -41.29 -34.60 -14.28
C ILE A 59 -42.24 -34.13 -13.15
N GLY A 60 -42.85 -32.96 -13.39
CA GLY A 60 -44.30 -32.71 -13.46
C GLY A 60 -45.34 -33.35 -12.52
N SER A 61 -46.14 -32.50 -11.88
CA SER A 61 -47.61 -32.67 -11.84
C SER A 61 -48.32 -31.30 -11.70
N THR A 62 -49.44 -31.16 -12.41
CA THR A 62 -50.36 -30.02 -12.35
C THR A 62 -51.04 -29.85 -10.99
N SER A 63 -51.20 -28.62 -10.52
CA SER A 63 -52.33 -28.13 -9.72
C SER A 63 -52.38 -26.59 -9.83
N GLU A 64 -53.55 -26.04 -10.15
CA GLU A 64 -53.82 -24.60 -10.06
C GLU A 64 -54.39 -24.25 -8.67
N ASP A 65 -54.31 -22.95 -8.34
CA ASP A 65 -55.01 -22.25 -7.26
C ASP A 65 -54.66 -22.55 -5.78
N GLN A 66 -54.88 -21.49 -4.97
CA GLN A 66 -54.79 -21.42 -3.50
C GLN A 66 -53.33 -21.45 -2.97
N ASP A 67 -52.84 -20.49 -2.16
CA ASP A 67 -53.55 -19.65 -1.19
C ASP A 67 -52.96 -18.23 -1.00
N GLU A 68 -53.80 -17.19 -1.15
CA GLU A 68 -53.65 -15.91 -0.44
C GLU A 68 -54.22 -16.01 1.00
N GLN A 69 -53.96 -17.12 1.71
CA GLN A 69 -54.35 -17.29 3.10
C GLN A 69 -53.31 -16.71 4.06
N THR A 70 -53.45 -15.39 4.26
CA THR A 70 -53.37 -14.77 5.59
C THR A 70 -52.25 -15.27 6.52
N ALA A 71 -51.09 -14.61 6.48
CA ALA A 71 -50.14 -14.59 7.60
C ALA A 71 -50.66 -13.78 8.82
N GLN A 72 -51.98 -13.81 9.07
CA GLN A 72 -52.70 -13.01 10.07
C GLN A 72 -52.85 -13.74 11.42
N SER A 73 -51.77 -14.34 11.93
CA SER A 73 -51.71 -14.83 13.31
C SER A 73 -50.28 -14.96 13.86
N LEU A 74 -49.44 -13.93 13.60
CA LEU A 74 -48.15 -13.74 14.30
C LEU A 74 -48.29 -12.99 15.63
N GLN A 75 -49.50 -13.00 16.22
CA GLN A 75 -49.81 -12.44 17.52
C GLN A 75 -49.84 -13.57 18.57
N CYS A 76 -49.02 -13.43 19.60
CA CYS A 76 -49.11 -14.24 20.81
C CYS A 76 -50.45 -13.99 21.52
N ASN A 77 -51.37 -14.96 21.59
CA ASN A 77 -52.67 -14.75 22.26
C ASN A 77 -52.52 -14.44 23.76
N ASP A 78 -51.50 -15.00 24.43
CA ASP A 78 -51.27 -14.80 25.86
C ASP A 78 -50.55 -13.48 26.19
N CYS A 79 -49.94 -12.82 25.20
CA CYS A 79 -49.03 -11.69 25.42
C CYS A 79 -49.18 -10.52 24.44
N GLN A 80 -50.08 -10.61 23.46
CA GLN A 80 -50.46 -9.64 22.42
C GLN A 80 -49.33 -9.01 21.57
N LYS A 81 -48.07 -9.30 21.87
CA LYS A 81 -46.94 -8.89 21.04
C LYS A 81 -46.97 -9.57 19.67
N LEU A 82 -46.64 -8.78 18.66
CA LEU A 82 -46.36 -9.26 17.32
C LEU A 82 -44.94 -9.82 17.29
N LEU A 83 -44.79 -11.11 16.99
CA LEU A 83 -43.47 -11.74 16.79
C LEU A 83 -42.72 -11.11 15.60
N ARG A 84 -43.40 -10.33 14.76
CA ARG A 84 -42.79 -9.49 13.73
C ARG A 84 -41.84 -8.45 14.31
N ASP A 85 -42.23 -7.80 15.40
CA ASP A 85 -41.49 -6.65 15.94
C ASP A 85 -40.18 -7.15 16.55
N GLU A 86 -40.23 -8.19 17.39
CA GLU A 86 -39.04 -8.83 17.98
C GLU A 86 -38.10 -9.41 16.91
N LEU A 87 -38.63 -9.94 15.80
CA LEU A 87 -37.82 -10.39 14.65
C LEU A 87 -37.20 -9.23 13.84
N THR A 88 -37.84 -8.05 13.78
CA THR A 88 -37.23 -6.86 13.18
C THR A 88 -36.18 -6.24 14.08
N GLU A 89 -36.41 -6.15 15.39
CA GLU A 89 -35.43 -5.67 16.36
C GLU A 89 -34.19 -6.57 16.38
N ALA A 90 -34.36 -7.89 16.35
CA ALA A 90 -33.23 -8.83 16.28
C ALA A 90 -32.39 -8.66 15.01
N LYS A 91 -33.00 -8.35 13.85
CA LYS A 91 -32.30 -8.05 12.61
C LYS A 91 -31.57 -6.72 12.67
N ASN A 92 -32.25 -5.64 13.08
CA ASN A 92 -31.66 -4.31 13.26
C ASN A 92 -30.44 -4.38 14.20
N GLN A 93 -30.55 -5.10 15.33
CA GLN A 93 -29.43 -5.31 16.25
C GLN A 93 -28.27 -6.12 15.65
N MET A 94 -28.50 -7.00 14.67
CA MET A 94 -27.43 -7.71 13.96
C MET A 94 -26.76 -6.80 12.94
N GLU A 95 -27.54 -6.07 12.15
CA GLU A 95 -27.07 -5.07 11.18
C GLU A 95 -26.27 -3.96 11.87
N GLU A 96 -26.71 -3.46 13.02
CA GLU A 96 -25.98 -2.50 13.86
C GLU A 96 -24.64 -3.06 14.34
N LYS A 97 -24.60 -4.33 14.80
CA LYS A 97 -23.36 -5.00 15.24
C LYS A 97 -22.39 -5.20 14.08
N GLU A 98 -22.89 -5.49 12.88
CA GLU A 98 -22.06 -5.62 11.67
C GLU A 98 -21.53 -4.27 11.20
N MET A 99 -22.39 -3.26 11.13
CA MET A 99 -21.99 -1.87 10.85
C MET A 99 -20.96 -1.36 11.86
N GLN A 100 -21.14 -1.62 13.16
CA GLN A 100 -20.19 -1.24 14.19
C GLN A 100 -18.84 -1.95 14.04
N LYS A 101 -18.82 -3.25 13.70
CA LYS A 101 -17.58 -3.99 13.40
C LYS A 101 -16.86 -3.39 12.19
N LEU A 102 -17.58 -3.08 11.10
CA LEU A 102 -17.01 -2.44 9.91
C LEU A 102 -16.41 -1.06 10.23
N LEU A 103 -17.11 -0.24 11.02
CA LEU A 103 -16.61 1.06 11.48
C LEU A 103 -15.40 0.94 12.41
N MET A 104 -15.34 -0.08 13.28
CA MET A 104 -14.17 -0.34 14.14
C MET A 104 -12.98 -0.84 13.33
N ALA A 105 -13.18 -1.75 12.36
CA ALA A 105 -12.13 -2.23 11.46
C ALA A 105 -11.53 -1.06 10.66
N LYS A 106 -12.37 -0.24 10.02
CA LYS A 106 -11.96 0.94 9.24
C LYS A 106 -11.33 2.05 10.09
N LYS A 107 -11.55 2.08 11.41
CA LYS A 107 -10.83 2.96 12.35
C LYS A 107 -9.44 2.41 12.67
N LYS A 108 -9.33 1.12 13.03
CA LYS A 108 -8.04 0.46 13.31
C LYS A 108 -7.09 0.53 12.12
N GLU A 109 -7.56 0.18 10.92
CA GLU A 109 -6.80 0.30 9.67
C GLU A 109 -6.23 1.72 9.50
N LYS A 110 -7.06 2.76 9.65
CA LYS A 110 -6.64 4.17 9.58
C LYS A 110 -5.67 4.59 10.70
N GLU A 111 -5.67 3.92 11.84
CA GLU A 111 -4.75 4.20 12.95
C GLU A 111 -3.40 3.51 12.71
N ASP A 112 -3.40 2.24 12.32
CA ASP A 112 -2.20 1.49 11.93
C ASP A 112 -1.47 2.17 10.76
N ASP A 113 -2.22 2.65 9.78
CA ASP A 113 -1.74 3.37 8.61
C ASP A 113 -1.12 4.74 8.97
N LYS A 114 -1.68 5.46 9.96
CA LYS A 114 -1.07 6.66 10.55
C LYS A 114 0.20 6.33 11.32
N ILE A 115 0.20 5.24 12.10
CA ILE A 115 1.35 4.78 12.89
C ILE A 115 2.50 4.37 11.96
N ALA A 116 2.22 3.66 10.86
CA ALA A 116 3.21 3.32 9.84
C ALA A 116 3.81 4.58 9.19
N LYS A 117 2.96 5.52 8.76
CA LYS A 117 3.39 6.82 8.20
C LYS A 117 4.21 7.65 9.20
N ALA A 118 3.88 7.62 10.49
CA ALA A 118 4.64 8.29 11.54
C ALA A 118 6.02 7.63 11.77
N LYS A 119 6.09 6.30 11.83
CA LYS A 119 7.35 5.53 11.95
C LYS A 119 8.30 5.82 10.78
N ILE A 120 7.78 5.80 9.54
CA ILE A 120 8.56 6.11 8.33
C ILE A 120 9.09 7.56 8.37
N LYS A 121 8.25 8.54 8.73
CA LYS A 121 8.70 9.94 8.88
C LYS A 121 9.80 10.10 9.93
N ALA A 122 9.66 9.46 11.09
CA ALA A 122 10.68 9.50 12.14
C ALA A 122 12.02 8.88 11.69
N GLN A 123 11.98 7.75 10.95
CA GLN A 123 13.18 7.14 10.36
C GLN A 123 13.84 8.05 9.31
N ILE A 124 13.06 8.67 8.42
CA ILE A 124 13.57 9.63 7.42
C ILE A 124 14.20 10.85 8.09
N GLU A 125 13.59 11.37 9.17
CA GLU A 125 14.17 12.48 9.92
C GLU A 125 15.47 12.10 10.64
N ALA A 126 15.57 10.86 11.16
CA ALA A 126 16.79 10.35 11.78
C ALA A 126 17.92 10.21 10.75
N ASP A 127 17.70 9.50 9.62
CA ASP A 127 18.69 9.38 8.53
C ASP A 127 19.08 10.76 7.98
N LYS A 128 18.12 11.67 7.79
CA LYS A 128 18.39 13.03 7.30
C LYS A 128 19.27 13.82 8.27
N LYS A 129 19.05 13.69 9.59
CA LYS A 129 19.87 14.33 10.63
C LYS A 129 21.27 13.71 10.69
N GLU A 130 21.39 12.38 10.67
CA GLU A 130 22.69 11.68 10.64
C GLU A 130 23.49 12.04 9.37
N ARG A 131 22.84 12.03 8.20
CA ARG A 131 23.44 12.40 6.91
C ARG A 131 23.76 13.89 6.82
N ALA A 132 23.09 14.76 7.58
CA ALA A 132 23.48 16.17 7.72
C ALA A 132 24.74 16.27 8.60
N ALA A 133 24.71 15.73 9.81
CA ALA A 133 25.84 15.73 10.75
C ALA A 133 27.11 15.11 10.13
N LYS A 134 27.00 13.99 9.43
CA LYS A 134 28.13 13.35 8.73
C LYS A 134 28.69 14.20 7.59
N ARG A 135 27.85 14.96 6.87
CA ARG A 135 28.30 15.91 5.84
C ARG A 135 28.91 17.18 6.44
N GLU A 136 28.43 17.63 7.59
CA GLU A 136 29.00 18.76 8.33
C GLU A 136 30.35 18.40 8.94
N ALA A 137 30.46 17.24 9.60
CA ALA A 137 31.72 16.69 10.10
C ALA A 137 32.75 16.49 8.97
N ALA A 138 32.34 15.95 7.81
CA ALA A 138 33.23 15.83 6.65
C ALA A 138 33.67 17.20 6.10
N LYS A 139 32.79 18.20 6.04
CA LYS A 139 33.14 19.57 5.64
C LYS A 139 34.10 20.23 6.64
N GLN A 140 33.87 20.05 7.94
CA GLN A 140 34.76 20.56 8.98
C GLN A 140 36.13 19.88 8.92
N ALA A 141 36.19 18.56 8.75
CA ALA A 141 37.46 17.84 8.57
C ALA A 141 38.25 18.35 7.34
N ILE A 142 37.58 18.56 6.19
CA ILE A 142 38.21 19.14 5.00
C ILE A 142 38.67 20.59 5.22
N GLN A 143 37.90 21.39 5.99
CA GLN A 143 38.30 22.77 6.33
C GLN A 143 39.50 22.81 7.28
N VAL A 144 39.54 21.94 8.30
CA VAL A 144 40.69 21.81 9.21
C VAL A 144 41.94 21.35 8.45
N GLN A 145 41.84 20.29 7.63
CA GLN A 145 42.94 19.84 6.78
C GLN A 145 43.46 20.95 5.86
N LYS A 146 42.56 21.70 5.21
CA LYS A 146 42.95 22.83 4.35
C LYS A 146 43.56 24.01 5.12
N GLN A 147 43.18 24.21 6.39
CA GLN A 147 43.81 25.20 7.27
C GLN A 147 45.19 24.74 7.76
N GLU A 148 45.36 23.46 8.06
CA GLU A 148 46.65 22.87 8.43
C GLU A 148 47.64 22.87 7.26
N GLU A 149 47.20 22.51 6.04
CA GLU A 149 48.02 22.60 4.82
C GLU A 149 48.42 24.06 4.53
N ALA A 150 47.48 25.01 4.60
CA ALA A 150 47.79 26.43 4.39
C ALA A 150 48.72 27.00 5.48
N ALA A 151 48.60 26.55 6.74
CA ALA A 151 49.49 26.94 7.81
C ALA A 151 50.90 26.34 7.66
N ALA A 152 51.00 25.09 7.20
CA ALA A 152 52.27 24.44 6.90
C ALA A 152 53.00 25.10 5.72
N GLU A 153 52.27 25.45 4.66
CA GLU A 153 52.82 26.15 3.48
C GLU A 153 53.25 27.58 3.84
N ALA A 154 52.46 28.31 4.64
CA ALA A 154 52.84 29.63 5.15
C ALA A 154 54.07 29.57 6.09
N ALA A 155 54.16 28.57 6.96
CA ALA A 155 55.33 28.36 7.82
C ALA A 155 56.59 28.01 7.00
N ALA A 156 56.46 27.18 5.97
CA ALA A 156 57.55 26.86 5.04
C ALA A 156 58.00 28.10 4.25
N ALA A 157 57.08 28.95 3.78
CA ALA A 157 57.40 30.21 3.11
C ALA A 157 58.14 31.19 4.05
N LEU A 158 57.69 31.34 5.29
CA LEU A 158 58.36 32.16 6.31
C LEU A 158 59.76 31.65 6.64
N ALA A 159 59.97 30.33 6.71
CA ALA A 159 61.30 29.72 6.88
C ALA A 159 62.19 29.91 5.64
N ALA A 160 61.62 29.88 4.43
CA ALA A 160 62.36 30.14 3.20
C ALA A 160 62.79 31.61 3.05
N SER A 161 61.98 32.56 3.54
CA SER A 161 62.22 34.01 3.43
C SER A 161 63.31 34.57 4.36
N LYS A 162 63.82 33.78 5.32
CA LYS A 162 64.86 34.19 6.29
C LYS A 162 66.25 33.61 5.99
N LYS A 163 66.56 33.38 4.72
CA LYS A 163 67.90 32.98 4.29
C LYS A 163 68.76 34.23 4.04
N GLU A 164 69.39 34.73 5.10
CA GLU A 164 70.41 35.77 4.96
C GLU A 164 71.68 35.17 4.35
N TYR A 165 72.03 35.61 3.14
CA TYR A 165 73.25 35.23 2.44
C TYR A 165 74.31 36.32 2.66
N THR A 166 75.14 36.15 3.70
CA THR A 166 76.19 37.11 4.08
C THR A 166 77.47 36.96 3.25
N GLU A 167 77.66 35.84 2.55
CA GLU A 167 78.82 35.58 1.68
C GLU A 167 78.39 35.02 0.33
N THR A 168 78.93 35.58 -0.76
CA THR A 168 78.72 35.09 -2.13
C THR A 168 80.03 35.05 -2.91
N ARG A 169 80.41 33.87 -3.41
CA ARG A 169 81.66 33.67 -4.15
C ARG A 169 81.47 33.92 -5.65
N LEU A 170 81.80 35.13 -6.09
CA LEU A 170 81.72 35.53 -7.51
C LEU A 170 82.94 35.03 -8.31
N GLN A 171 82.72 34.39 -9.46
CA GLN A 171 83.77 34.09 -10.44
C GLN A 171 83.69 35.07 -11.62
N VAL A 172 84.57 36.07 -11.63
CA VAL A 172 84.69 37.00 -12.77
C VAL A 172 85.65 36.39 -13.80
N ARG A 173 85.13 36.06 -14.99
CA ARG A 173 85.96 35.74 -16.16
C ARG A 173 86.23 37.03 -16.93
N LEU A 174 87.39 37.64 -16.66
CA LEU A 174 87.90 38.79 -17.41
C LEU A 174 88.27 38.35 -18.84
N LEU A 175 87.36 38.60 -19.79
CA LEU A 175 87.65 38.52 -21.21
C LEU A 175 88.35 39.82 -21.64
N TYR A 176 89.68 39.81 -21.64
CA TYR A 176 90.46 40.86 -22.26
C TYR A 176 90.40 40.71 -23.78
N THR A 177 89.79 41.70 -24.45
CA THR A 177 89.89 41.91 -25.90
C THR A 177 90.83 43.08 -26.13
N TYR A 178 91.78 42.89 -27.04
CA TYR A 178 92.75 43.88 -27.52
C TYR A 178 92.41 44.26 -28.97
#